data_AF-A0A0E9LTX3-F1
#
_entry.id   AF-A0A0E9LTX3-F1
#
_cell.length_a   1.000
_cell.length_b   1.000
_cell.length_c   1.000
_cell.angle_alpha   90.00
_cell.angle_beta   90.00
_cell.angle_gamma   90.00
#
_symmetry.space_group_name_H-M   'P 1'
#
loop_
_entity.id
_entity.type
_entity.pdbx_description
1 polymer ?
#
loop_
_entity_poly.entity_id
_entity_poly.type
_entity_poly.pdbx_seq_one_letter_code
_entity_poly.pdbx_strand_id
1 'polypeptide(L)'
;MIIRLRYSTDWEASGSGVDNTIGLLTLTTPAITSRGGQTVAHEVGHCFQYQVHCDNNDMNGWMYGFGANASGGNGWWEQCAQWQAYKVYPSQQFSNEWFSGYLSNVHKHVLHESPRYNNFFIQDYWTYLHGNDIIGRLWNESVKPEDPVETYKRITGISQSQFNDEMWESAARFATWDIPKLKALGAGVIASRPQTKMNNQGDNVWRIDPTVCVENYGHNIIRLNAPTTEKTITVYFEGLAGIDGYRKNYAGLDGWRYGLVALLKDGTRVYSEVKAASMSVNQGQGSISFDCPANSSKLWLVVSGAPSEHWRHAWDDNDDNDEQWPYQVSFNNTNIFGYANVVTSLPLNHASEAGLDIFVDDRTLTIGNIQTDANIRIYNVAGSCVVNENASSGSYSSQLAPGAYVVSVRTKQYVVSQKVLIQ
;
A
#
# COMPACT_ATOMS: atom_id res chain seq x y z
N MET A 1 -27.45 -23.33 -15.92
CA MET A 1 -26.17 -24.07 -16.03
C MET A 1 -26.41 -25.52 -16.44
N ILE A 2 -25.60 -26.03 -17.36
CA ILE A 2 -25.50 -27.45 -17.74
C ILE A 2 -24.20 -28.02 -17.17
N ILE A 3 -24.24 -29.24 -16.64
CA ILE A 3 -23.06 -29.98 -16.20
C ILE A 3 -22.87 -31.19 -17.10
N ARG A 4 -21.73 -31.26 -17.77
CA ARG A 4 -21.31 -32.36 -18.64
C ARG A 4 -20.16 -33.13 -18.00
N LEU A 5 -20.47 -34.28 -17.43
CA LEU A 5 -19.46 -35.23 -16.97
C LEU A 5 -19.09 -36.19 -18.11
N ARG A 6 -17.83 -36.13 -18.55
CA ARG A 6 -17.28 -37.02 -19.58
C ARG A 6 -16.53 -38.16 -18.92
N TYR A 7 -16.87 -39.39 -19.32
CA TYR A 7 -16.08 -40.55 -18.95
C TYR A 7 -14.82 -40.63 -19.84
N SER A 8 -13.71 -40.08 -19.34
CA SER A 8 -12.37 -40.15 -19.94
C SER A 8 -11.32 -40.26 -18.83
N THR A 9 -10.16 -40.82 -19.18
CA THR A 9 -8.95 -40.80 -18.34
C THR A 9 -8.14 -39.51 -18.48
N ASP A 10 -8.41 -38.71 -19.52
CA ASP A 10 -7.79 -37.41 -19.71
C ASP A 10 -8.28 -36.41 -18.66
N TRP A 11 -7.43 -35.45 -18.29
CA TRP A 11 -7.80 -34.40 -17.36
C TRP A 11 -8.51 -33.26 -18.09
N GLU A 12 -9.74 -32.93 -17.68
CA GLU A 12 -10.52 -31.79 -18.18
C GLU A 12 -11.36 -31.22 -17.04
N ALA A 13 -11.15 -29.94 -16.74
CA ALA A 13 -12.07 -29.10 -16.00
C ALA A 13 -12.19 -27.79 -16.76
N SER A 14 -13.41 -27.43 -17.18
CA SER A 14 -13.65 -26.16 -17.85
C SER A 14 -15.04 -25.62 -17.52
N GLY A 15 -15.08 -24.36 -17.13
CA GLY A 15 -16.27 -23.58 -16.91
C GLY A 15 -16.33 -22.41 -17.88
N SER A 16 -17.47 -22.26 -18.54
CA SER A 16 -17.75 -21.11 -19.42
C SER A 16 -19.26 -21.10 -19.69
N GLY A 17 -19.68 -20.77 -20.91
CA GLY A 17 -20.99 -21.11 -21.41
C GLY A 17 -21.03 -21.41 -22.89
N VAL A 18 -22.23 -21.64 -23.39
CA VAL A 18 -22.50 -22.09 -24.75
C VAL A 18 -23.61 -21.26 -25.37
N ASP A 19 -23.41 -20.90 -26.64
CA ASP A 19 -24.38 -20.22 -27.50
C ASP A 19 -24.99 -18.94 -26.91
N ASN A 20 -24.24 -18.21 -26.07
CA ASN A 20 -24.72 -17.04 -25.31
C ASN A 20 -26.02 -17.31 -24.52
N THR A 21 -26.29 -18.58 -24.20
CA THR A 21 -27.58 -19.01 -23.65
C THR A 21 -27.45 -19.54 -22.23
N ILE A 22 -26.42 -20.34 -21.95
CA ILE A 22 -26.32 -21.03 -20.66
C ILE A 22 -24.88 -21.31 -20.27
N GLY A 23 -24.57 -21.16 -18.98
CA GLY A 23 -23.30 -21.62 -18.42
C GLY A 23 -23.12 -23.13 -18.57
N LEU A 24 -21.92 -23.57 -18.91
CA LEU A 24 -21.55 -24.97 -19.16
C LEU A 24 -20.30 -25.32 -18.36
N LEU A 25 -20.44 -26.32 -17.50
CA LEU A 25 -19.34 -26.98 -16.81
C LEU A 25 -19.03 -28.30 -17.51
N THR A 26 -17.80 -28.50 -17.97
CA THR A 26 -17.31 -29.81 -18.43
C THR A 26 -16.26 -30.35 -17.48
N LEU A 27 -16.43 -31.61 -17.07
CA LEU A 27 -15.52 -32.31 -16.16
C LEU A 27 -15.22 -33.71 -16.67
N THR A 28 -14.03 -34.21 -16.40
CA THR A 28 -13.72 -35.66 -16.41
C THR A 28 -13.54 -36.19 -14.98
N THR A 29 -13.66 -37.51 -14.81
CA THR A 29 -13.53 -38.15 -13.49
C THR A 29 -12.23 -37.76 -12.75
N PRO A 30 -11.04 -37.70 -13.39
CA PRO A 30 -9.81 -37.28 -12.71
C PRO A 30 -9.82 -35.84 -12.18
N ALA A 31 -10.63 -34.95 -12.76
CA ALA A 31 -10.67 -33.54 -12.39
C ALA A 31 -11.52 -33.26 -11.14
N ILE A 32 -12.48 -34.13 -10.81
CA ILE A 32 -13.46 -33.90 -9.72
C ILE A 32 -12.77 -33.65 -8.37
N THR A 33 -11.69 -34.38 -8.09
CA THR A 33 -10.94 -34.28 -6.82
C THR A 33 -9.75 -33.32 -6.91
N SER A 34 -9.56 -32.64 -8.04
CA SER A 34 -8.43 -31.72 -8.24
C SER A 34 -8.42 -30.66 -7.14
N ARG A 35 -7.30 -30.54 -6.44
CA ARG A 35 -7.11 -29.62 -5.31
C ARG A 35 -8.18 -29.76 -4.21
N GLY A 36 -8.60 -30.99 -3.94
CA GLY A 36 -9.66 -31.26 -2.97
C GLY A 36 -11.03 -30.71 -3.39
N GLY A 37 -11.26 -30.56 -4.70
CA GLY A 37 -12.50 -30.04 -5.28
C GLY A 37 -12.49 -28.55 -5.58
N GLN A 38 -11.42 -27.82 -5.22
CA GLN A 38 -11.30 -26.37 -5.45
C GLN A 38 -11.34 -26.02 -6.94
N THR A 39 -10.68 -26.81 -7.80
CA THR A 39 -10.72 -26.57 -9.25
C THR A 39 -12.15 -26.62 -9.79
N VAL A 40 -12.96 -27.59 -9.35
CA VAL A 40 -14.36 -27.69 -9.79
C VAL A 40 -15.16 -26.45 -9.35
N ALA A 41 -14.96 -25.96 -8.12
CA ALA A 41 -15.65 -24.75 -7.66
C ALA A 41 -15.21 -23.49 -8.42
N HIS A 42 -13.95 -23.41 -8.83
CA HIS A 42 -13.45 -22.36 -9.71
C HIS A 42 -14.17 -22.38 -11.06
N GLU A 43 -14.22 -23.53 -11.73
CA GLU A 43 -14.92 -23.67 -13.01
C GLU A 43 -16.44 -23.43 -12.90
N VAL A 44 -17.08 -23.84 -11.81
CA VAL A 44 -18.48 -23.49 -11.53
C VAL A 44 -18.65 -21.97 -11.47
N GLY A 45 -17.66 -21.25 -10.92
CA GLY A 45 -17.68 -19.80 -10.88
C GLY A 45 -17.73 -19.16 -12.26
N HIS A 46 -16.91 -19.64 -13.20
CA HIS A 46 -16.98 -19.18 -14.60
C HIS A 46 -18.34 -19.42 -15.26
N CYS A 47 -19.02 -20.52 -14.90
CA CYS A 47 -20.36 -20.77 -15.42
C CYS A 47 -21.37 -19.71 -14.96
N PHE A 48 -21.29 -19.28 -13.70
CA PHE A 48 -22.15 -18.20 -13.18
C PHE A 48 -21.78 -16.84 -13.75
N GLN A 49 -20.48 -16.57 -13.92
CA GLN A 49 -19.98 -15.36 -14.57
C GLN A 49 -20.52 -15.23 -16.01
N TYR A 50 -20.43 -16.30 -16.81
CA TYR A 50 -20.99 -16.32 -18.16
C TYR A 50 -22.51 -16.18 -18.18
N GLN A 51 -23.21 -16.77 -17.21
CA GLN A 51 -24.67 -16.70 -17.13
C GLN A 51 -25.20 -15.27 -17.02
N VAL A 52 -24.43 -14.34 -16.43
CA VAL A 52 -24.81 -12.91 -16.35
C VAL A 52 -25.04 -12.31 -17.73
N HIS A 53 -24.13 -12.58 -18.67
CA HIS A 53 -24.28 -12.16 -20.06
C HIS A 53 -25.51 -12.79 -20.73
N CYS A 54 -25.75 -14.08 -20.49
CA CYS A 54 -26.90 -14.79 -21.05
C CYS A 54 -28.23 -14.23 -20.54
N ASP A 55 -28.32 -13.97 -19.23
CA ASP A 55 -29.55 -13.53 -18.58
C ASP A 55 -29.91 -12.10 -18.99
N ASN A 56 -28.91 -11.24 -19.18
CA ASN A 56 -29.11 -9.85 -19.58
C ASN A 56 -29.15 -9.65 -21.11
N ASN A 57 -28.65 -10.62 -21.89
CA ASN A 57 -28.56 -10.58 -23.35
C ASN A 57 -27.83 -9.31 -23.86
N ASP A 58 -26.73 -8.95 -23.20
CA ASP A 58 -25.92 -7.75 -23.47
C ASP A 58 -24.41 -8.06 -23.44
N MET A 59 -23.54 -7.22 -22.88
CA MET A 59 -22.11 -7.53 -22.73
C MET A 59 -21.67 -7.51 -21.25
N ASN A 60 -22.64 -7.54 -20.33
CA ASN A 60 -22.39 -7.45 -18.91
C ASN A 60 -21.62 -8.68 -18.42
N GLY A 61 -20.90 -8.53 -17.31
CA GLY A 61 -19.94 -9.51 -16.85
C GLY A 61 -18.62 -9.49 -17.65
N TRP A 62 -18.29 -8.34 -18.25
CA TRP A 62 -17.04 -8.14 -19.00
C TRP A 62 -16.76 -9.25 -20.02
N MET A 63 -17.72 -9.51 -20.91
CA MET A 63 -17.55 -10.38 -22.09
C MET A 63 -16.60 -9.75 -23.15
N TYR A 64 -15.66 -8.93 -22.72
CA TYR A 64 -14.76 -8.10 -23.51
C TYR A 64 -13.47 -7.83 -22.73
N GLY A 65 -12.43 -7.36 -23.41
CA GLY A 65 -11.16 -6.99 -22.78
C GLY A 65 -11.07 -5.51 -22.42
N PHE A 66 -10.03 -5.13 -21.70
CA PHE A 66 -9.86 -3.76 -21.20
C PHE A 66 -8.97 -2.89 -22.09
N GLY A 67 -8.51 -3.41 -23.23
CA GLY A 67 -7.75 -2.66 -24.23
C GLY A 67 -8.60 -1.65 -24.99
N ALA A 68 -7.96 -0.94 -25.92
CA ALA A 68 -8.62 0.02 -26.80
C ALA A 68 -9.82 -0.62 -27.53
N ASN A 69 -10.95 0.08 -27.57
CA ASN A 69 -12.22 -0.44 -28.12
C ASN A 69 -12.69 -1.76 -27.48
N ALA A 70 -12.34 -2.00 -26.21
CA ALA A 70 -12.64 -3.21 -25.44
C ALA A 70 -12.04 -4.50 -26.04
N SER A 71 -10.84 -4.38 -26.63
CA SER A 71 -10.09 -5.51 -27.19
C SER A 71 -9.37 -6.35 -26.12
N GLY A 72 -9.00 -7.57 -26.49
CA GLY A 72 -8.19 -8.46 -25.66
C GLY A 72 -9.02 -9.25 -24.64
N GLY A 73 -8.35 -9.77 -23.61
CA GLY A 73 -8.97 -10.46 -22.48
C GLY A 73 -9.04 -9.57 -21.23
N ASN A 74 -9.48 -10.17 -20.13
CA ASN A 74 -9.38 -9.56 -18.81
C ASN A 74 -9.09 -10.62 -17.73
N GLY A 75 -8.31 -10.24 -16.71
CA GLY A 75 -7.98 -11.14 -15.59
C GLY A 75 -9.09 -11.25 -14.54
N TRP A 76 -10.14 -10.44 -14.62
CA TRP A 76 -11.17 -10.35 -13.58
C TRP A 76 -12.02 -11.62 -13.45
N TRP A 77 -12.26 -12.32 -14.56
CA TRP A 77 -12.91 -13.63 -14.57
C TRP A 77 -12.19 -14.63 -13.66
N GLU A 78 -10.86 -14.74 -13.83
CA GLU A 78 -10.01 -15.64 -13.05
C GLU A 78 -9.95 -15.25 -11.57
N GLN A 79 -9.79 -13.95 -11.29
CA GLN A 79 -9.75 -13.42 -9.93
C GLN A 79 -11.04 -13.76 -9.17
N CYS A 80 -12.19 -13.53 -9.80
CA CYS A 80 -13.49 -13.80 -9.20
C CYS A 80 -13.77 -15.31 -9.06
N ALA A 81 -13.39 -16.14 -10.04
CA ALA A 81 -13.57 -17.58 -9.96
C ALA A 81 -12.75 -18.18 -8.82
N GLN A 82 -11.52 -17.71 -8.62
CA GLN A 82 -10.69 -18.06 -7.46
C GLN A 82 -11.32 -17.63 -6.15
N TRP A 83 -11.78 -16.38 -6.04
CA TRP A 83 -12.45 -15.89 -4.84
C TRP A 83 -13.70 -16.73 -4.50
N GLN A 84 -14.54 -17.03 -5.51
CA GLN A 84 -15.74 -17.86 -5.36
C GLN A 84 -15.39 -19.28 -4.88
N ALA A 85 -14.35 -19.89 -5.45
CA ALA A 85 -13.87 -21.21 -5.03
C ALA A 85 -13.46 -21.21 -3.55
N TYR A 86 -12.81 -20.15 -3.06
CA TYR A 86 -12.47 -20.04 -1.64
C TYR A 86 -13.63 -19.66 -0.74
N LYS A 87 -14.78 -19.23 -1.27
CA LYS A 87 -15.99 -19.10 -0.44
C LYS A 87 -16.62 -20.48 -0.17
N VAL A 88 -16.37 -21.46 -1.06
CA VAL A 88 -16.75 -22.87 -0.88
C VAL A 88 -15.68 -23.62 -0.06
N TYR A 89 -14.40 -23.35 -0.32
CA TYR A 89 -13.25 -23.99 0.35
C TYR A 89 -12.40 -22.97 1.14
N PRO A 90 -12.94 -22.34 2.21
CA PRO A 90 -12.29 -21.23 2.91
C PRO A 90 -10.95 -21.58 3.57
N SER A 91 -10.77 -22.85 3.98
CA SER A 91 -9.50 -23.30 4.57
C SER A 91 -8.33 -23.26 3.58
N GLN A 92 -8.60 -23.21 2.27
CA GLN A 92 -7.56 -23.22 1.24
C GLN A 92 -7.05 -21.82 0.88
N GLN A 93 -7.79 -20.74 1.20
CA GLN A 93 -7.50 -19.38 0.72
C GLN A 93 -6.10 -18.86 1.10
N PHE A 94 -5.53 -19.37 2.20
CA PHE A 94 -4.24 -18.95 2.75
C PHE A 94 -3.16 -20.05 2.71
N SER A 95 -3.46 -21.23 2.15
CA SER A 95 -2.61 -22.43 2.31
C SER A 95 -2.15 -23.04 0.98
N ASN A 96 -2.13 -22.24 -0.09
CA ASN A 96 -1.80 -22.72 -1.43
C ASN A 96 -0.83 -21.80 -2.17
N GLU A 97 -0.43 -22.20 -3.38
CA GLU A 97 0.52 -21.44 -4.20
C GLU A 97 -0.03 -20.09 -4.66
N TRP A 98 -1.35 -19.95 -4.80
CA TRP A 98 -1.97 -18.72 -5.25
C TRP A 98 -1.91 -17.64 -4.17
N PHE A 99 -1.93 -18.04 -2.89
CA PHE A 99 -1.64 -17.13 -1.79
C PHE A 99 -0.19 -16.61 -1.83
N SER A 100 0.79 -17.49 -2.06
CA SER A 100 2.18 -17.07 -2.25
C SER A 100 2.33 -16.16 -3.47
N GLY A 101 1.65 -16.49 -4.57
CA GLY A 101 1.59 -15.66 -5.78
C GLY A 101 0.97 -14.29 -5.52
N TYR A 102 -0.07 -14.21 -4.70
CA TYR A 102 -0.66 -12.93 -4.29
C TYR A 102 0.36 -12.07 -3.54
N LEU A 103 1.02 -12.64 -2.53
CA LEU A 103 2.03 -11.92 -1.73
C LEU A 103 3.20 -11.41 -2.57
N SER A 104 3.59 -12.12 -3.62
CA SER A 104 4.65 -11.69 -4.54
C SER A 104 4.24 -10.57 -5.50
N ASN A 105 2.94 -10.36 -5.71
CA ASN A 105 2.42 -9.43 -6.72
C ASN A 105 1.54 -8.30 -6.15
N VAL A 106 1.51 -8.11 -4.83
CA VAL A 106 0.67 -7.07 -4.18
C VAL A 106 0.94 -5.64 -4.65
N HIS A 107 2.12 -5.38 -5.23
CA HIS A 107 2.50 -4.08 -5.77
C HIS A 107 1.88 -3.78 -7.15
N LYS A 108 1.39 -4.79 -7.85
CA LYS A 108 0.83 -4.67 -9.19
C LYS A 108 -0.58 -4.10 -9.19
N HIS A 109 -1.02 -3.63 -10.36
CA HIS A 109 -2.39 -3.17 -10.60
C HIS A 109 -3.41 -4.23 -10.16
N VAL A 110 -4.53 -3.81 -9.55
CA VAL A 110 -5.56 -4.76 -9.06
C VAL A 110 -6.08 -5.68 -10.16
N LEU A 111 -6.16 -5.17 -11.40
CA LEU A 111 -6.59 -5.90 -12.61
C LEU A 111 -5.45 -6.52 -13.45
N HIS A 112 -4.21 -6.54 -12.94
CA HIS A 112 -3.08 -7.02 -13.73
C HIS A 112 -3.23 -8.48 -14.16
N GLU A 113 -2.91 -8.78 -15.42
CA GLU A 113 -3.01 -10.10 -16.03
C GLU A 113 -2.03 -11.12 -15.47
N SER A 114 -0.81 -10.73 -15.07
CA SER A 114 0.18 -11.69 -14.58
C SER A 114 -0.29 -12.38 -13.29
N PRO A 115 -0.80 -11.66 -12.27
CA PRO A 115 -1.37 -12.27 -11.07
C PRO A 115 -2.88 -12.58 -11.17
N ARG A 116 -3.46 -12.75 -12.36
CA ARG A 116 -4.92 -12.97 -12.52
C ARG A 116 -5.51 -14.10 -11.66
N TYR A 117 -4.78 -15.20 -11.42
CA TYR A 117 -5.23 -16.29 -10.54
C TYR A 117 -4.96 -16.04 -9.04
N ASN A 118 -4.21 -14.99 -8.72
CA ASN A 118 -3.72 -14.65 -7.39
C ASN A 118 -4.50 -13.49 -6.74
N ASN A 119 -5.00 -12.55 -7.55
CA ASN A 119 -5.62 -11.31 -7.07
C ASN A 119 -7.09 -11.51 -6.62
N PHE A 120 -7.32 -12.40 -5.65
CA PHE A 120 -8.66 -12.80 -5.19
C PHE A 120 -9.09 -12.22 -3.83
N PHE A 121 -8.34 -11.27 -3.25
CA PHE A 121 -8.65 -10.70 -1.94
C PHE A 121 -9.50 -9.43 -2.00
N ILE A 122 -9.46 -8.65 -3.08
CA ILE A 122 -10.18 -7.37 -3.16
C ILE A 122 -11.69 -7.56 -3.04
N GLN A 123 -12.21 -8.69 -3.52
CA GLN A 123 -13.62 -9.06 -3.40
C GLN A 123 -14.03 -9.26 -1.94
N ASP A 124 -13.15 -9.80 -1.08
CA ASP A 124 -13.43 -9.88 0.36
C ASP A 124 -13.50 -8.50 1.02
N TYR A 125 -12.73 -7.52 0.54
CA TYR A 125 -12.78 -6.15 1.04
C TYR A 125 -14.05 -5.41 0.58
N TRP A 126 -14.39 -5.47 -0.71
CA TRP A 126 -15.62 -4.85 -1.20
C TRP A 126 -16.87 -5.48 -0.60
N THR A 127 -16.91 -6.81 -0.39
CA THR A 127 -18.03 -7.44 0.31
C THR A 127 -18.09 -7.10 1.80
N TYR A 128 -16.96 -6.74 2.41
CA TYR A 128 -16.93 -6.21 3.77
C TYR A 128 -17.53 -4.80 3.84
N LEU A 129 -17.25 -3.94 2.86
CA LEU A 129 -17.80 -2.57 2.81
C LEU A 129 -19.29 -2.54 2.46
N HIS A 130 -19.69 -3.31 1.45
CA HIS A 130 -20.99 -3.13 0.79
C HIS A 130 -21.94 -4.32 0.93
N GLY A 131 -21.51 -5.42 1.57
CA GLY A 131 -22.27 -6.66 1.61
C GLY A 131 -21.96 -7.60 0.44
N ASN A 132 -22.46 -8.85 0.50
CA ASN A 132 -22.11 -9.89 -0.48
C ASN A 132 -22.60 -9.60 -1.90
N ASP A 133 -23.70 -8.85 -2.04
CA ASP A 133 -24.36 -8.56 -3.30
C ASP A 133 -23.53 -7.65 -4.20
N ILE A 134 -22.61 -6.84 -3.66
CA ILE A 134 -21.78 -5.93 -4.47
C ILE A 134 -21.03 -6.64 -5.60
N ILE A 135 -20.54 -7.86 -5.38
CA ILE A 135 -19.86 -8.62 -6.43
C ILE A 135 -20.87 -9.02 -7.51
N GLY A 136 -22.05 -9.53 -7.13
CA GLY A 136 -23.12 -9.84 -8.09
C GLY A 136 -23.57 -8.60 -8.88
N ARG A 137 -23.67 -7.44 -8.23
CA ARG A 137 -23.99 -6.15 -8.85
C ARG A 137 -22.92 -5.70 -9.83
N LEU A 138 -21.65 -5.77 -9.45
CA LEU A 138 -20.53 -5.47 -10.34
C LEU A 138 -20.63 -6.25 -11.65
N TRP A 139 -20.87 -7.56 -11.58
CA TRP A 139 -21.05 -8.39 -12.76
C TRP A 139 -22.31 -8.01 -13.55
N ASN A 140 -23.47 -7.84 -12.89
CA ASN A 140 -24.74 -7.58 -13.56
C ASN A 140 -24.89 -6.16 -14.10
N GLU A 141 -24.18 -5.17 -13.55
CA GLU A 141 -24.34 -3.75 -13.88
C GLU A 141 -23.17 -3.18 -14.69
N SER A 142 -22.14 -3.97 -15.03
CA SER A 142 -21.00 -3.51 -15.85
C SER A 142 -21.44 -3.05 -17.24
N VAL A 143 -20.94 -1.92 -17.75
CA VAL A 143 -21.31 -1.43 -19.08
C VAL A 143 -20.11 -1.43 -20.00
N LYS A 144 -20.18 -2.08 -21.17
CA LYS A 144 -19.09 -2.00 -22.15
C LYS A 144 -18.83 -0.54 -22.57
N PRO A 145 -17.60 0.01 -22.49
CA PRO A 145 -16.32 -0.70 -22.32
C PRO A 145 -15.66 -0.56 -20.92
N GLU A 146 -16.44 -0.34 -19.86
CA GLU A 146 -15.95 -0.20 -18.48
C GLU A 146 -15.17 -1.42 -18.00
N ASP A 147 -14.10 -1.19 -17.24
CA ASP A 147 -13.48 -2.23 -16.41
C ASP A 147 -14.16 -2.34 -15.01
N PRO A 148 -13.75 -3.28 -14.15
CA PRO A 148 -14.29 -3.43 -12.80
C PRO A 148 -14.11 -2.21 -11.90
N VAL A 149 -13.05 -1.43 -12.07
CA VAL A 149 -12.80 -0.21 -11.28
C VAL A 149 -13.76 0.90 -11.71
N GLU A 150 -13.93 1.12 -13.02
CA GLU A 150 -14.92 2.06 -13.56
C GLU A 150 -16.34 1.70 -13.11
N THR A 151 -16.71 0.42 -13.24
CA THR A 151 -18.02 -0.10 -12.81
C THR A 151 -18.22 0.12 -11.31
N TYR A 152 -17.24 -0.27 -10.48
CA TYR A 152 -17.30 -0.12 -9.02
C TYR A 152 -17.52 1.33 -8.61
N LYS A 153 -16.72 2.26 -9.14
CA LYS A 153 -16.85 3.69 -8.83
C LYS A 153 -18.21 4.24 -9.24
N ARG A 154 -18.71 3.85 -10.42
CA ARG A 154 -20.04 4.29 -10.90
C ARG A 154 -21.16 3.79 -9.99
N ILE A 155 -21.19 2.49 -9.65
CA ILE A 155 -22.32 1.92 -8.89
C ILE A 155 -22.29 2.25 -7.40
N THR A 156 -21.13 2.59 -6.86
CA THR A 156 -20.95 3.05 -5.47
C THR A 156 -20.99 4.58 -5.33
N GLY A 157 -20.88 5.31 -6.45
CA GLY A 157 -20.93 6.77 -6.46
C GLY A 157 -19.70 7.45 -5.86
N ILE A 158 -18.56 6.76 -5.81
CA ILE A 158 -17.32 7.30 -5.23
C ILE A 158 -16.44 7.96 -6.30
N SER A 159 -15.73 9.01 -5.89
CA SER A 159 -14.70 9.68 -6.69
C SER A 159 -13.42 8.85 -6.80
N GLN A 160 -12.52 9.25 -7.71
CA GLN A 160 -11.18 8.65 -7.81
C GLN A 160 -10.40 8.75 -6.50
N SER A 161 -10.47 9.89 -5.81
CA SER A 161 -9.77 10.07 -4.53
C SER A 161 -10.30 9.14 -3.45
N GLN A 162 -11.62 8.96 -3.36
CA GLN A 162 -12.25 8.04 -2.42
C GLN A 162 -11.90 6.59 -2.73
N PHE A 163 -11.85 6.22 -4.02
CA PHE A 163 -11.38 4.90 -4.43
C PHE A 163 -9.93 4.66 -4.02
N ASN A 164 -9.04 5.65 -4.19
CA ASN A 164 -7.66 5.57 -3.71
C ASN A 164 -7.57 5.38 -2.19
N ASP A 165 -8.42 6.06 -1.43
CA ASP A 165 -8.50 5.90 0.03
C ASP A 165 -8.96 4.49 0.42
N GLU A 166 -9.96 3.95 -0.28
CA GLU A 166 -10.43 2.56 -0.09
C GLU A 166 -9.35 1.53 -0.44
N MET A 167 -8.58 1.73 -1.51
CA MET A 167 -7.50 0.83 -1.89
C MET A 167 -6.38 0.82 -0.85
N TRP A 168 -6.02 1.99 -0.29
CA TRP A 168 -5.10 2.04 0.84
C TRP A 168 -5.65 1.35 2.09
N GLU A 169 -6.92 1.60 2.45
CA GLU A 169 -7.55 0.96 3.61
C GLU A 169 -7.58 -0.56 3.46
N SER A 170 -7.86 -1.06 2.24
CA SER A 170 -7.82 -2.49 1.93
C SER A 170 -6.44 -3.08 2.27
N ALA A 171 -5.36 -2.43 1.82
CA ALA A 171 -3.99 -2.85 2.10
C ALA A 171 -3.65 -2.77 3.59
N ALA A 172 -4.10 -1.71 4.28
CA ALA A 172 -3.92 -1.53 5.71
C ALA A 172 -4.58 -2.65 6.52
N ARG A 173 -5.81 -3.03 6.17
CA ARG A 173 -6.49 -4.18 6.77
C ARG A 173 -5.80 -5.48 6.42
N PHE A 174 -5.40 -5.67 5.17
CA PHE A 174 -4.68 -6.87 4.74
C PHE A 174 -3.33 -7.06 5.41
N ALA A 175 -2.66 -6.02 5.93
CA ALA A 175 -1.44 -6.16 6.73
C ALA A 175 -1.59 -7.16 7.91
N THR A 176 -2.80 -7.27 8.47
CA THR A 176 -3.13 -8.21 9.56
C THR A 176 -4.36 -9.06 9.27
N TRP A 177 -4.79 -9.11 8.00
CA TRP A 177 -6.02 -9.75 7.54
C TRP A 177 -7.26 -9.30 8.32
N ASP A 178 -7.34 -8.03 8.71
CA ASP A 178 -8.37 -7.48 9.59
C ASP A 178 -9.69 -7.17 8.87
N ILE A 179 -10.21 -8.22 8.25
CA ILE A 179 -11.57 -8.30 7.71
C ILE A 179 -12.24 -9.45 8.46
N PRO A 180 -13.48 -9.31 8.98
CA PRO A 180 -14.11 -10.33 9.83
C PRO A 180 -14.06 -11.75 9.24
N LYS A 181 -14.31 -11.92 7.93
CA LYS A 181 -14.26 -13.21 7.24
C LYS A 181 -12.85 -13.77 7.04
N LEU A 182 -11.82 -12.93 7.05
CA LEU A 182 -10.42 -13.32 6.83
C LEU A 182 -9.63 -13.44 8.13
N LYS A 183 -10.04 -12.73 9.18
CA LYS A 183 -9.26 -12.56 10.41
C LYS A 183 -8.84 -13.87 11.06
N ALA A 184 -9.78 -14.81 11.22
CA ALA A 184 -9.48 -16.12 11.79
C ALA A 184 -8.62 -16.99 10.84
N LEU A 185 -8.95 -17.00 9.55
CA LEU A 185 -8.26 -17.80 8.53
C LEU A 185 -6.82 -17.34 8.31
N GLY A 186 -6.58 -16.03 8.31
CA GLY A 186 -5.29 -15.41 8.05
C GLY A 186 -4.39 -15.23 9.29
N ALA A 187 -4.90 -15.48 10.50
CA ALA A 187 -4.17 -15.20 11.75
C ALA A 187 -2.78 -15.87 11.79
N GLY A 188 -2.69 -17.12 11.32
CA GLY A 188 -1.44 -17.89 11.30
C GLY A 188 -0.42 -17.43 10.26
N VAL A 189 -0.83 -16.60 9.29
CA VAL A 189 0.00 -16.17 8.16
C VAL A 189 0.25 -14.66 8.14
N ILE A 190 0.00 -13.94 9.25
CA ILE A 190 0.35 -12.51 9.34
C ILE A 190 1.86 -12.28 9.09
N ALA A 191 2.72 -13.24 9.42
CA ALA A 191 4.16 -13.14 9.23
C ALA A 191 4.68 -13.70 7.89
N SER A 192 3.81 -14.23 7.01
CA SER A 192 4.25 -14.84 5.74
C SER A 192 4.61 -13.83 4.65
N ARG A 193 4.21 -12.56 4.81
CA ARG A 193 4.55 -11.49 3.88
C ARG A 193 6.07 -11.27 3.85
N PRO A 194 6.70 -11.30 2.66
CA PRO A 194 8.09 -10.89 2.54
C PRO A 194 8.21 -9.40 2.88
N GLN A 195 9.36 -9.01 3.41
CA GLN A 195 9.69 -7.61 3.58
C GLN A 195 9.74 -6.94 2.19
N THR A 196 9.03 -5.82 2.02
CA THR A 196 9.14 -5.01 0.80
C THR A 196 10.60 -4.65 0.56
N LYS A 197 11.08 -4.93 -0.66
CA LYS A 197 12.47 -4.69 -1.06
C LYS A 197 12.71 -3.19 -1.19
N MET A 198 13.60 -2.67 -0.35
CA MET A 198 13.98 -1.26 -0.29
C MET A 198 15.50 -1.13 -0.44
N ASN A 199 15.94 -0.14 -1.21
CA ASN A 199 17.35 0.18 -1.46
C ASN A 199 17.79 1.33 -0.56
N ASN A 200 18.83 1.10 0.26
CA ASN A 200 19.44 2.14 1.10
C ASN A 200 20.14 3.19 0.22
N GLN A 201 19.72 4.45 0.33
CA GLN A 201 20.31 5.57 -0.42
C GLN A 201 21.40 6.32 0.37
N GLY A 202 21.72 5.88 1.60
CA GLY A 202 22.48 6.66 2.57
C GLY A 202 21.56 7.41 3.53
N ASP A 203 22.13 7.93 4.63
CA ASP A 203 21.44 8.80 5.59
C ASP A 203 20.07 8.28 6.13
N ASN A 204 19.92 6.95 6.19
CA ASN A 204 18.68 6.26 6.57
C ASN A 204 17.48 6.56 5.66
N VAL A 205 17.75 6.89 4.39
CA VAL A 205 16.73 7.02 3.34
C VAL A 205 16.61 5.71 2.59
N TRP A 206 15.37 5.24 2.45
CA TRP A 206 15.02 3.98 1.81
C TRP A 206 14.18 4.23 0.58
N ARG A 207 14.70 3.90 -0.60
CA ARG A 207 13.96 3.99 -1.86
C ARG A 207 13.36 2.64 -2.23
N ILE A 208 12.14 2.63 -2.73
CA ILE A 208 11.50 1.40 -3.20
C ILE A 208 12.30 0.75 -4.34
N ASP A 209 12.47 -0.57 -4.34
CA ASP A 209 13.13 -1.25 -5.46
C ASP A 209 12.18 -1.32 -6.68
N PRO A 210 12.67 -1.08 -7.91
CA PRO A 210 11.81 -1.07 -9.10
C PRO A 210 11.08 -2.39 -9.36
N THR A 211 11.57 -3.54 -8.87
CA THR A 211 10.88 -4.83 -9.06
C THR A 211 9.65 -5.01 -8.18
N VAL A 212 9.40 -4.10 -7.24
CA VAL A 212 8.23 -4.13 -6.33
C VAL A 212 7.61 -2.74 -6.14
N CYS A 213 7.93 -1.81 -7.05
CA CYS A 213 7.35 -0.48 -7.06
C CYS A 213 5.85 -0.58 -7.30
N VAL A 214 5.06 0.21 -6.55
CA VAL A 214 3.60 0.15 -6.68
C VAL A 214 3.14 0.70 -8.02
N GLU A 215 2.23 -0.01 -8.64
CA GLU A 215 1.43 0.42 -9.78
C GLU A 215 0.09 1.00 -9.26
N ASN A 216 -0.87 1.37 -10.12
CA ASN A 216 -2.14 1.89 -9.63
C ASN A 216 -2.85 0.89 -8.72
N TYR A 217 -3.25 1.35 -7.53
CA TYR A 217 -3.99 0.56 -6.53
C TYR A 217 -3.23 -0.63 -5.93
N GLY A 218 -2.05 -0.93 -6.44
CA GLY A 218 -1.09 -1.83 -5.80
C GLY A 218 -0.61 -1.26 -4.47
N HIS A 219 0.02 -2.09 -3.65
CA HIS A 219 0.48 -1.68 -2.33
C HIS A 219 1.78 -2.34 -1.88
N ASN A 220 2.46 -1.66 -0.96
CA ASN A 220 3.58 -2.16 -0.19
C ASN A 220 3.25 -2.09 1.30
N ILE A 221 3.51 -3.17 2.03
CA ILE A 221 3.33 -3.27 3.48
C ILE A 221 4.72 -3.47 4.10
N ILE A 222 5.38 -2.36 4.42
CA ILE A 222 6.75 -2.31 4.91
C ILE A 222 6.73 -2.55 6.41
N ARG A 223 7.31 -3.66 6.88
CA ARG A 223 7.44 -3.91 8.31
C ARG A 223 8.47 -2.98 8.93
N LEU A 224 8.11 -2.38 10.06
CA LEU A 224 8.96 -1.49 10.85
C LEU A 224 9.29 -2.12 12.21
N ASN A 225 10.26 -1.54 12.90
CA ASN A 225 10.50 -1.85 14.31
C ASN A 225 9.35 -1.29 15.16
N ALA A 226 8.55 -2.17 15.76
CA ALA A 226 7.54 -1.77 16.73
C ALA A 226 8.22 -1.27 18.02
N PRO A 227 7.86 -0.10 18.54
CA PRO A 227 8.43 0.42 19.78
C PRO A 227 7.94 -0.42 20.96
N THR A 228 8.81 -0.60 21.97
CA THR A 228 8.48 -1.38 23.17
C THR A 228 7.62 -0.61 24.16
N THR A 229 7.77 0.71 24.17
CA THR A 229 6.94 1.66 24.93
C THR A 229 6.12 2.51 23.97
N GLU A 230 5.10 3.19 24.50
CA GLU A 230 4.40 4.22 23.74
C GLU A 230 5.40 5.24 23.20
N LYS A 231 5.28 5.56 21.91
CA LYS A 231 6.22 6.45 21.24
C LYS A 231 5.60 7.04 19.98
N THR A 232 5.73 8.34 19.81
CA THR A 232 5.43 9.01 18.55
C THR A 232 6.49 8.63 17.51
N ILE A 233 6.02 8.02 16.43
CA ILE A 233 6.82 7.65 15.26
C ILE A 233 6.50 8.64 14.16
N THR A 234 7.52 9.06 13.41
CA THR A 234 7.32 9.90 12.23
C THR A 234 7.88 9.20 11.00
N VAL A 235 7.11 9.21 9.92
CA VAL A 235 7.55 8.79 8.59
C VAL A 235 7.62 10.04 7.73
N TYR A 236 8.76 10.27 7.10
CA TYR A 236 8.92 11.25 6.03
C TYR A 236 8.80 10.52 4.71
N PHE A 237 7.98 11.06 3.82
CA PHE A 237 7.64 10.45 2.55
C PHE A 237 7.97 11.40 1.41
N GLU A 238 8.55 10.85 0.34
CA GLU A 238 8.83 11.58 -0.89
C GLU A 238 8.51 10.69 -2.10
N GLY A 239 7.49 11.07 -2.86
CA GLY A 239 7.17 10.53 -4.17
C GLY A 239 8.16 11.04 -5.22
N LEU A 240 8.52 10.17 -6.17
CA LEU A 240 9.60 10.39 -7.13
C LEU A 240 9.15 10.11 -8.56
N ALA A 241 7.89 10.43 -8.92
CA ALA A 241 7.33 10.07 -10.23
C ALA A 241 8.27 10.50 -11.38
N GLY A 242 8.51 9.57 -12.32
CA GLY A 242 9.31 9.84 -13.52
C GLY A 242 10.84 9.82 -13.34
N ILE A 243 11.39 9.42 -12.18
CA ILE A 243 12.85 9.22 -12.05
C ILE A 243 13.37 8.04 -12.90
N ASP A 244 14.66 8.07 -13.23
CA ASP A 244 15.31 6.97 -13.97
C ASP A 244 15.34 5.67 -13.17
N GLY A 245 15.31 4.54 -13.88
CA GLY A 245 15.29 3.19 -13.29
C GLY A 245 13.90 2.64 -12.99
N TYR A 246 12.84 3.40 -13.28
CA TYR A 246 11.43 3.00 -13.14
C TYR A 246 10.68 3.26 -14.44
N ARG A 247 9.56 2.58 -14.63
CA ARG A 247 8.66 2.84 -15.76
C ARG A 247 7.97 4.19 -15.58
N LYS A 248 7.84 4.94 -16.68
CA LYS A 248 7.42 6.36 -16.66
C LYS A 248 6.10 6.60 -17.39
N ASN A 249 5.21 5.62 -17.37
CA ASN A 249 3.91 5.73 -18.02
C ASN A 249 2.99 6.65 -17.20
N TYR A 250 2.40 7.65 -17.85
CA TYR A 250 1.49 8.63 -17.25
C TYR A 250 2.03 9.32 -15.99
N ALA A 251 3.32 9.64 -15.94
CA ALA A 251 3.98 10.18 -14.73
C ALA A 251 3.33 11.45 -14.14
N GLY A 252 2.57 12.23 -14.92
CA GLY A 252 1.83 13.40 -14.43
C GLY A 252 0.49 13.09 -13.74
N LEU A 253 0.05 11.83 -13.75
CA LEU A 253 -1.14 11.34 -13.05
C LEU A 253 -0.79 10.62 -11.75
N ASP A 254 0.41 10.89 -11.22
CA ASP A 254 0.94 10.24 -10.04
C ASP A 254 0.14 10.50 -8.77
N GLY A 255 0.29 9.57 -7.83
CA GLY A 255 -0.10 9.81 -6.46
C GLY A 255 0.12 8.60 -5.57
N TRP A 256 0.19 8.89 -4.28
CA TRP A 256 0.35 7.90 -3.22
C TRP A 256 -0.66 8.10 -2.11
N ARG A 257 -1.01 7.01 -1.45
CA ARG A 257 -1.56 7.00 -0.10
C ARG A 257 -0.61 6.30 0.83
N TYR A 258 -0.38 6.86 2.01
CA TYR A 258 0.49 6.26 3.01
C TYR A 258 -0.01 6.46 4.43
N GLY A 259 0.27 5.49 5.30
CA GLY A 259 -0.08 5.52 6.71
C GLY A 259 0.41 4.26 7.44
N LEU A 260 0.16 4.19 8.74
CA LEU A 260 0.72 3.19 9.64
C LEU A 260 -0.37 2.28 10.22
N VAL A 261 0.01 1.02 10.45
CA VAL A 261 -0.82 0.01 11.12
C VAL A 261 -0.01 -0.64 12.23
N ALA A 262 -0.53 -0.64 13.45
CA ALA A 262 0.03 -1.36 14.58
C ALA A 262 -0.86 -2.55 14.96
N LEU A 263 -0.24 -3.69 15.27
CA LEU A 263 -0.89 -4.84 15.88
C LEU A 263 -0.42 -4.99 17.32
N LEU A 264 -1.32 -4.82 18.28
CA LEU A 264 -1.04 -4.97 19.69
C LEU A 264 -0.97 -6.45 20.09
N LYS A 265 -0.32 -6.74 21.23
CA LYS A 265 -0.18 -8.11 21.77
C LYS A 265 -1.52 -8.80 22.07
N ASP A 266 -2.57 -8.05 22.34
CA ASP A 266 -3.93 -8.57 22.56
C ASP A 266 -4.70 -8.85 21.25
N GLY A 267 -4.10 -8.55 20.10
CA GLY A 267 -4.70 -8.70 18.78
C GLY A 267 -5.46 -7.46 18.29
N THR A 268 -5.55 -6.39 19.07
CA THR A 268 -6.13 -5.11 18.63
C THR A 268 -5.28 -4.49 17.53
N ARG A 269 -5.93 -3.86 16.53
CA ARG A 269 -5.26 -3.08 15.49
C ARG A 269 -5.49 -1.60 15.73
N VAL A 270 -4.46 -0.80 15.52
CA VAL A 270 -4.55 0.66 15.55
C VAL A 270 -4.02 1.19 14.22
N TYR A 271 -4.82 2.04 13.58
CA TYR A 271 -4.55 2.64 12.29
C TYR A 271 -4.24 4.12 12.49
N SER A 272 -3.25 4.65 11.78
CA SER A 272 -3.08 6.11 11.69
C SER A 272 -4.13 6.71 10.75
N GLU A 273 -4.16 8.04 10.67
CA GLU A 273 -4.72 8.71 9.50
C GLU A 273 -4.02 8.24 8.21
N VAL A 274 -4.71 8.36 7.07
CA VAL A 274 -4.09 8.23 5.76
C VAL A 274 -3.65 9.60 5.26
N LYS A 275 -2.45 9.69 4.69
CA LYS A 275 -1.94 10.88 4.01
C LYS A 275 -1.83 10.64 2.51
N ALA A 276 -1.98 11.71 1.74
CA ALA A 276 -1.79 11.72 0.31
C ALA A 276 -0.48 12.43 -0.07
N ALA A 277 0.14 12.00 -1.15
CA ALA A 277 1.20 12.73 -1.82
C ALA A 277 1.01 12.67 -3.34
N SER A 278 1.42 13.71 -4.05
CA SER A 278 1.59 13.73 -5.51
C SER A 278 2.50 14.88 -5.91
N MET A 279 3.11 14.80 -7.08
CA MET A 279 3.97 15.85 -7.61
C MET A 279 3.21 17.17 -7.79
N SER A 280 1.91 17.10 -8.11
CA SER A 280 1.07 18.28 -8.36
C SER A 280 0.54 18.96 -7.09
N VAL A 281 0.36 18.23 -5.98
CA VAL A 281 -0.24 18.78 -4.75
C VAL A 281 0.82 19.23 -3.75
N ASN A 282 1.84 18.41 -3.52
CA ASN A 282 2.85 18.66 -2.49
C ASN A 282 4.27 18.34 -2.95
N GLN A 283 4.52 18.39 -4.27
CA GLN A 283 5.82 18.06 -4.86
C GLN A 283 6.29 16.64 -4.45
N GLY A 284 5.34 15.74 -4.21
CA GLY A 284 5.58 14.38 -3.72
C GLY A 284 5.94 14.28 -2.24
N GLN A 285 6.08 15.40 -1.51
CA GLN A 285 6.64 15.41 -0.16
C GLN A 285 5.56 15.47 0.92
N GLY A 286 5.78 14.73 2.01
CA GLY A 286 4.91 14.82 3.18
C GLY A 286 5.48 14.08 4.38
N SER A 287 4.75 14.15 5.49
CA SER A 287 5.07 13.36 6.68
C SER A 287 3.81 12.94 7.41
N ILE A 288 3.93 11.85 8.18
CA ILE A 288 2.91 11.38 9.10
C ILE A 288 3.53 11.08 10.44
N SER A 289 2.92 11.59 11.51
CA SER A 289 3.23 11.21 12.88
C SER A 289 2.13 10.32 13.44
N PHE A 290 2.52 9.31 14.20
CA PHE A 290 1.63 8.30 14.76
C PHE A 290 2.08 7.96 16.17
N ASP A 291 1.19 8.17 17.13
CA ASP A 291 1.39 7.76 18.51
C ASP A 291 1.21 6.25 18.60
N CYS A 292 2.33 5.53 18.42
CA CYS A 292 2.33 4.09 18.41
C CYS A 292 2.05 3.59 19.83
N PRO A 293 0.97 2.81 20.06
CA PRO A 293 0.62 2.40 21.41
C PRO A 293 1.69 1.48 22.02
N ALA A 294 1.80 1.53 23.34
CA ALA A 294 2.56 0.53 24.09
C ALA A 294 2.07 -0.89 23.76
N ASN A 295 2.93 -1.89 23.96
CA ASN A 295 2.62 -3.29 23.66
C ASN A 295 2.29 -3.59 22.19
N SER A 296 2.71 -2.73 21.26
CA SER A 296 2.73 -3.05 19.83
C SER A 296 3.64 -4.25 19.57
N SER A 297 3.06 -5.34 19.04
CA SER A 297 3.79 -6.54 18.66
C SER A 297 4.39 -6.42 17.25
N LYS A 298 3.71 -5.69 16.36
CA LYS A 298 4.13 -5.45 14.98
C LYS A 298 3.66 -4.05 14.56
N LEU A 299 4.43 -3.44 13.67
CA LEU A 299 4.16 -2.14 13.07
C LEU A 299 4.48 -2.21 11.59
N TRP A 300 3.65 -1.59 10.76
CA TRP A 300 3.88 -1.47 9.33
C TRP A 300 3.60 -0.06 8.83
N LEU A 301 4.39 0.40 7.88
CA LEU A 301 4.02 1.47 6.96
C LEU A 301 3.37 0.84 5.73
N VAL A 302 2.19 1.32 5.37
CA VAL A 302 1.45 0.90 4.18
C VAL A 302 1.48 2.03 3.18
N VAL A 303 1.93 1.75 1.96
CA VAL A 303 1.96 2.68 0.83
C VAL A 303 1.16 2.05 -0.31
N SER A 304 0.30 2.82 -0.97
CA SER A 304 -0.47 2.38 -2.14
C SER A 304 -0.40 3.40 -3.26
N GLY A 305 -0.39 2.92 -4.51
CA GLY A 305 -0.51 3.77 -5.70
C GLY A 305 -1.90 4.37 -5.79
N ALA A 306 -1.97 5.68 -6.00
CA ALA A 306 -3.19 6.46 -5.87
C ALA A 306 -3.28 7.52 -6.97
N PRO A 307 -3.46 7.11 -8.23
CA PRO A 307 -3.40 8.03 -9.36
C PRO A 307 -4.52 9.08 -9.29
N SER A 308 -4.28 10.24 -9.91
CA SER A 308 -5.27 11.32 -9.96
C SER A 308 -6.48 11.00 -10.85
N GLU A 309 -6.32 10.08 -11.80
CA GLU A 309 -7.35 9.54 -12.67
C GLU A 309 -7.12 8.04 -12.91
N HIS A 310 -8.18 7.29 -13.22
CA HIS A 310 -8.07 5.89 -13.59
C HIS A 310 -7.99 5.73 -15.10
N TRP A 311 -7.11 4.85 -15.56
CA TRP A 311 -7.14 4.28 -16.90
C TRP A 311 -7.19 2.75 -16.80
N ARG A 312 -7.76 2.15 -17.83
CA ARG A 312 -7.90 0.70 -17.92
C ARG A 312 -6.54 0.05 -18.13
N HIS A 313 -6.36 -1.08 -17.46
CA HIS A 313 -5.19 -1.93 -17.59
C HIS A 313 -5.51 -3.05 -18.58
N ALA A 314 -4.96 -2.95 -19.79
CA ALA A 314 -5.19 -3.91 -20.87
C ALA A 314 -4.42 -5.21 -20.60
N TRP A 315 -4.98 -6.35 -20.99
CA TRP A 315 -4.20 -7.58 -21.05
C TRP A 315 -3.39 -7.59 -22.34
N ASP A 316 -2.09 -7.34 -22.25
CA ASP A 316 -1.16 -7.39 -23.38
C ASP A 316 0.14 -8.15 -23.09
N ASP A 317 0.28 -8.74 -21.91
CA ASP A 317 1.44 -9.51 -21.45
C ASP A 317 2.74 -8.69 -21.50
N ASN A 318 2.65 -7.36 -21.30
CA ASN A 318 3.76 -6.44 -21.44
C ASN A 318 3.84 -5.39 -20.31
N ASP A 319 4.61 -5.69 -19.28
CA ASP A 319 4.88 -4.77 -18.16
C ASP A 319 5.48 -3.40 -18.56
N ASP A 320 6.07 -3.23 -19.74
CA ASP A 320 6.78 -1.97 -20.11
C ASP A 320 5.82 -0.77 -20.24
N ASN A 321 4.54 -1.03 -20.52
CA ASN A 321 3.52 0.01 -20.66
C ASN A 321 2.81 0.36 -19.33
N ASP A 322 3.13 -0.36 -18.25
CA ASP A 322 2.50 -0.20 -16.95
C ASP A 322 3.16 0.91 -16.15
N GLU A 323 2.36 1.68 -15.42
CA GLU A 323 2.86 2.73 -14.55
C GLU A 323 3.69 2.18 -13.38
N GLN A 324 4.53 3.04 -12.81
CA GLN A 324 5.17 2.83 -11.52
C GLN A 324 5.20 4.13 -10.75
N TRP A 325 4.95 4.05 -9.45
CA TRP A 325 4.94 5.18 -8.53
C TRP A 325 6.10 5.07 -7.54
N PRO A 326 7.34 5.39 -7.97
CA PRO A 326 8.51 5.32 -7.10
C PRO A 326 8.42 6.31 -5.95
N TYR A 327 8.92 5.90 -4.79
CA TYR A 327 8.98 6.74 -3.61
C TYR A 327 10.19 6.39 -2.75
N GLN A 328 10.53 7.28 -1.82
CA GLN A 328 11.46 7.02 -0.75
C GLN A 328 10.90 7.45 0.60
N VAL A 329 11.42 6.84 1.66
CA VAL A 329 11.01 7.11 3.03
C VAL A 329 12.20 7.19 3.97
N SER A 330 12.06 8.02 4.99
CA SER A 330 12.92 8.01 6.17
C SER A 330 12.07 8.05 7.43
N PHE A 331 12.68 7.72 8.57
CA PHE A 331 11.95 7.46 9.80
C PHE A 331 12.54 8.23 10.97
N ASN A 332 11.68 8.58 11.92
CA ASN A 332 12.08 8.95 13.27
C ASN A 332 11.41 8.03 14.29
N ASN A 333 12.16 7.69 15.33
CA ASN A 333 11.79 6.78 16.42
C ASN A 333 11.49 5.32 16.00
N THR A 334 11.72 4.96 14.74
CA THR A 334 11.66 3.60 14.19
C THR A 334 12.64 3.46 13.01
N ASN A 335 12.64 2.31 12.35
CA ASN A 335 13.25 2.09 11.05
C ASN A 335 12.59 0.85 10.41
N ILE A 336 12.98 0.52 9.17
CA ILE A 336 12.68 -0.77 8.56
C ILE A 336 13.08 -1.89 9.52
N PHE A 337 12.23 -2.91 9.64
CA PHE A 337 12.44 -4.02 10.55
C PHE A 337 13.82 -4.66 10.32
N GLY A 338 14.60 -4.78 11.41
CA GLY A 338 15.96 -5.33 11.37
C GLY A 338 17.07 -4.28 11.24
N TYR A 339 16.76 -3.04 10.87
CA TYR A 339 17.71 -1.93 10.91
C TYR A 339 17.64 -1.17 12.24
N ALA A 340 18.73 -0.51 12.63
CA ALA A 340 18.76 0.28 13.87
C ALA A 340 17.75 1.43 13.80
N ASN A 341 17.01 1.66 14.90
CA ASN A 341 16.07 2.78 14.99
C ASN A 341 16.80 4.12 14.82
N VAL A 342 16.23 4.98 14.00
CA VAL A 342 16.70 6.35 13.87
C VAL A 342 16.03 7.17 14.98
N VAL A 343 16.82 7.91 15.74
CA VAL A 343 16.30 8.92 16.67
C VAL A 343 16.86 10.25 16.21
N THR A 344 16.20 10.84 15.22
CA THR A 344 16.48 12.22 14.86
C THR A 344 15.71 13.10 15.83
N SER A 345 16.42 13.98 16.53
CA SER A 345 15.80 15.11 17.22
C SER A 345 15.32 16.21 16.28
N LEU A 346 15.28 15.89 14.98
CA LEU A 346 15.05 16.80 13.86
C LEU A 346 14.30 16.09 12.76
N PRO A 347 13.36 16.75 12.08
CA PRO A 347 12.91 16.32 10.77
C PRO A 347 14.08 16.40 9.79
N LEU A 348 14.34 15.30 9.07
CA LEU A 348 15.08 15.39 7.81
C LEU A 348 14.17 16.15 6.84
N ASN A 349 14.63 17.34 6.43
CA ASN A 349 14.05 18.29 5.48
C ASN A 349 13.22 19.45 6.09
N HIS A 350 13.97 20.48 6.51
CA HIS A 350 13.79 21.92 6.26
C HIS A 350 12.38 22.49 6.04
N ALA A 351 11.75 22.89 7.14
CA ALA A 351 11.22 24.25 7.34
C ALA A 351 10.83 24.35 8.83
N SER A 352 11.69 24.91 9.67
CA SER A 352 11.25 25.28 11.03
C SER A 352 10.25 26.43 10.89
N GLU A 353 9.17 26.44 11.69
CA GLU A 353 8.15 27.50 11.72
C GLU A 353 8.72 28.92 11.94
N ALA A 354 10.02 29.05 12.26
CA ALA A 354 10.75 30.30 12.47
C ALA A 354 11.88 30.56 11.46
N GLY A 355 12.15 29.67 10.48
CA GLY A 355 13.18 29.86 9.45
C GLY A 355 14.64 29.79 9.95
N LEU A 356 14.88 29.22 11.14
CA LEU A 356 16.23 29.05 11.70
C LEU A 356 16.98 27.87 11.05
N ASP A 357 18.28 28.07 10.81
CA ASP A 357 19.20 27.05 10.28
C ASP A 357 20.13 26.56 11.39
N ILE A 358 19.79 25.48 12.08
CA ILE A 358 20.65 24.91 13.13
C ILE A 358 21.35 23.66 12.58
N PHE A 359 22.67 23.71 12.46
CA PHE A 359 23.48 22.61 11.94
C PHE A 359 24.82 22.49 12.68
N VAL A 360 25.48 21.36 12.50
CA VAL A 360 26.79 21.06 13.10
C VAL A 360 27.75 20.74 11.98
N ASP A 361 28.90 21.40 11.99
CA ASP A 361 30.05 21.06 11.14
C ASP A 361 31.25 20.79 12.05
N ASP A 362 31.78 19.55 12.00
CA ASP A 362 32.78 19.02 12.93
C ASP A 362 32.38 19.27 14.40
N ARG A 363 33.13 20.12 15.13
CA ARG A 363 32.85 20.48 16.53
C ARG A 363 32.09 21.78 16.71
N THR A 364 31.64 22.39 15.62
CA THR A 364 31.05 23.73 15.63
C THR A 364 29.55 23.63 15.40
N LEU A 365 28.78 23.95 16.43
CA LEU A 365 27.36 24.24 16.27
C LEU A 365 27.21 25.61 15.61
N THR A 366 26.38 25.71 14.57
CA THR A 366 26.00 26.97 13.93
C THR A 366 24.48 27.13 13.94
N ILE A 367 24.01 28.34 14.22
CA ILE A 367 22.61 28.76 14.15
C ILE A 367 22.52 29.96 13.22
N GLY A 368 21.93 29.80 12.04
CA GLY A 368 21.65 30.86 11.08
C GLY A 368 20.25 31.45 11.21
N ASN A 369 20.05 32.61 10.58
CA ASN A 369 18.80 33.38 10.52
C ASN A 369 18.24 33.76 11.90
N ILE A 370 19.12 33.97 12.89
CA ILE A 370 18.71 34.27 14.26
C ILE A 370 18.31 35.75 14.41
N GLN A 371 17.26 36.03 15.18
CA GLN A 371 16.88 37.42 15.51
C GLN A 371 17.90 38.02 16.49
N THR A 372 18.30 39.27 16.23
CA THR A 372 19.15 40.07 17.11
C THR A 372 18.37 40.45 18.38
N ASP A 373 18.45 39.60 19.39
CA ASP A 373 17.85 39.67 20.75
C ASP A 373 17.43 38.27 21.26
N ALA A 374 17.50 37.25 20.40
CA ALA A 374 17.21 35.88 20.77
C ALA A 374 18.17 35.37 21.86
N ASN A 375 17.62 34.76 22.91
CA ASN A 375 18.39 34.07 23.93
C ASN A 375 18.65 32.63 23.51
N ILE A 376 19.92 32.27 23.40
CA ILE A 376 20.43 30.97 23.00
C ILE A 376 20.85 30.22 24.25
N ARG A 377 20.28 29.03 24.47
CA ARG A 377 20.65 28.14 25.57
C ARG A 377 21.02 26.77 25.02
N ILE A 378 22.14 26.22 25.46
CA ILE A 378 22.57 24.87 25.08
C ILE A 378 22.68 24.05 26.34
N TYR A 379 22.02 22.89 26.35
CA TYR A 379 22.01 21.96 27.46
C TYR A 379 22.71 20.67 27.07
N ASN A 380 23.52 20.11 27.96
CA ASN A 380 24.03 18.74 27.77
C ASN A 380 22.97 17.69 28.17
N VAL A 381 23.26 16.40 27.94
CA VAL A 381 22.35 15.29 28.32
C VAL A 381 22.05 15.18 29.81
N ALA A 382 22.87 15.78 30.68
CA ALA A 382 22.63 15.83 32.12
C ALA A 382 21.71 17.01 32.52
N GLY A 383 21.25 17.82 31.56
CA GLY A 383 20.41 18.99 31.79
C GLY A 383 21.17 20.25 32.22
N SER A 384 22.51 20.19 32.27
CA SER A 384 23.33 21.37 32.58
C SER A 384 23.37 22.32 31.39
N CYS A 385 23.08 23.59 31.65
CA CYS A 385 23.20 24.66 30.66
C CYS A 385 24.69 24.98 30.45
N VAL A 386 25.23 24.64 29.27
CA VAL A 386 26.63 24.86 28.89
C VAL A 386 26.84 26.18 28.14
N VAL A 387 25.78 26.73 27.56
CA VAL A 387 25.77 28.06 26.91
C VAL A 387 24.47 28.76 27.27
N ASN A 388 24.55 30.05 27.61
CA ASN A 388 23.39 30.92 27.81
C ASN A 388 23.76 32.36 27.41
N GLU A 389 23.48 32.72 26.17
CA GLU A 389 23.94 33.98 25.57
C GLU A 389 22.81 34.62 24.76
N ASN A 390 22.90 35.92 24.53
CA ASN A 390 21.98 36.60 23.61
C ASN A 390 22.67 36.77 22.25
N ALA A 391 21.93 36.50 21.19
CA ALA A 391 22.39 36.69 19.82
C ALA A 391 22.68 38.18 19.56
N SER A 392 23.89 38.46 19.08
CA SER A 392 24.35 39.80 18.73
C SER A 392 24.40 40.05 17.22
N SER A 393 24.21 39.01 16.40
CA SER A 393 24.18 39.07 14.94
C SER A 393 23.14 38.07 14.39
N GLY A 394 22.97 38.03 13.06
CA GLY A 394 22.08 37.09 12.38
C GLY A 394 22.53 35.63 12.39
N SER A 395 23.67 35.33 13.02
CA SER A 395 24.17 33.97 13.20
C SER A 395 24.86 33.79 14.56
N TYR A 396 24.88 32.56 15.04
CA TYR A 396 25.61 32.17 16.23
C TYR A 396 26.45 30.93 15.93
N SER A 397 27.65 30.87 16.49
CA SER A 397 28.45 29.65 16.46
C SER A 397 29.14 29.40 17.78
N SER A 398 29.27 28.12 18.14
CA SER A 398 29.94 27.69 19.36
C SER A 398 30.63 26.35 19.15
N GLN A 399 31.87 26.25 19.65
CA GLN A 399 32.55 24.97 19.71
C GLN A 399 32.12 24.19 20.95
N LEU A 400 31.70 22.95 20.74
CA LEU A 400 31.23 22.07 21.79
C LEU A 400 32.08 20.79 21.81
N ALA A 401 32.24 20.20 22.99
CA ALA A 401 32.85 18.88 23.10
C ALA A 401 31.95 17.81 22.45
N PRO A 402 32.50 16.69 21.93
CA PRO A 402 31.71 15.60 21.39
C PRO A 402 30.63 15.14 22.38
N GLY A 403 29.40 15.00 21.88
CA GLY A 403 28.25 14.68 22.73
C GLY A 403 26.91 15.13 22.15
N ALA A 404 25.84 14.77 22.84
CA ALA A 404 24.49 15.20 22.50
C ALA A 404 24.11 16.44 23.32
N TYR A 405 23.52 17.43 22.64
CA TYR A 405 23.06 18.67 23.25
C TYR A 405 21.63 19.00 22.84
N VAL A 406 20.94 19.81 23.64
CA VAL A 406 19.67 20.46 23.30
C VAL A 406 19.93 21.95 23.16
N VAL A 407 19.79 22.46 21.95
CA VAL A 407 19.87 23.89 21.62
C VAL A 407 18.46 24.47 21.74
N SER A 408 18.31 25.57 22.47
CA SER A 408 17.06 26.29 22.66
C SER A 408 17.26 27.75 22.28
N VAL A 409 16.54 28.22 21.27
CA VAL A 409 16.54 29.62 20.83
C VAL A 409 15.21 30.23 21.24
N ARG A 410 15.26 31.30 22.03
CA ARG A 410 14.09 31.93 22.65
C ARG A 410 14.01 33.40 22.28
N THR A 411 12.89 33.80 21.71
CA THR A 411 12.54 35.21 21.49
C THR A 411 11.25 35.53 22.24
N LYS A 412 10.75 36.76 22.13
CA LYS A 412 9.40 37.10 22.62
C LYS A 412 8.29 36.45 21.79
N GLN A 413 8.59 36.00 20.57
CA GLN A 413 7.61 35.53 19.59
C GLN A 413 7.57 34.00 19.50
N TYR A 414 8.70 33.33 19.76
CA TYR A 414 8.80 31.87 19.63
C TYR A 414 9.87 31.27 20.53
N VAL A 415 9.77 29.95 20.73
CA VAL A 415 10.81 29.12 21.33
C VAL A 415 11.05 27.92 20.42
N VAL A 416 12.25 27.82 19.85
CA VAL A 416 12.68 26.66 19.06
C VAL A 416 13.63 25.83 19.91
N SER A 417 13.45 24.52 19.96
CA SER A 417 14.39 23.61 20.62
C SER A 417 14.73 22.44 19.71
N GLN A 418 16.02 22.16 19.58
CA GLN A 418 16.57 21.17 18.66
C GLN A 418 17.70 20.42 19.34
N LYS A 419 17.64 19.09 19.34
CA LYS A 419 18.80 18.31 19.78
C LYS A 419 19.78 18.14 18.62
N VAL A 420 21.05 18.29 18.93
CA VAL A 420 22.18 18.21 18.01
C VAL A 420 23.18 17.18 18.55
N LEU A 421 23.91 16.54 17.64
CA LEU A 421 25.00 15.64 17.98
C LEU A 421 26.29 16.25 17.45
N ILE A 422 27.27 16.42 18.33
CA ILE A 422 28.62 16.89 18.01
C ILE A 422 29.52 15.65 17.98
N GLN A 423 30.24 15.42 16.87
CA GLN A 423 31.10 14.25 16.68
C GLN A 423 32.53 14.49 17.16
#